data_AF-A0A5C5XR39-F1
#
_entry.id   AF-A0A5C5XR39-F1
#
_cell.length_a   1.000
_cell.length_b   1.000
_cell.length_c   1.000
_cell.angle_alpha   90.00
_cell.angle_beta   90.00
_cell.angle_gamma   90.00
#
_symmetry.space_group_name_H-M   'P 1'
#
loop_
_entity.id
_entity.type
_entity.pdbx_description
1 polymer ?
#
loop_
_entity_poly.entity_id
_entity_poly.type
_entity_poly.pdbx_seq_one_letter_code
_entity_poly.pdbx_strand_id
1 'polypeptide(L)'
;MIRLQNILLLTLLCVSVPALAKEHVVILATGGTIAGKQASKNDPGYKAGSFKVQDLVDAVPELKEVAELSGQQVANIGSQDMNNEVWLKLARRVNEVASQPDVDGIVITHGTDTLEETAYFLNLVVDTKKPVVLTASMRPATSISADGPMNLYQSVVVATRPEAVGRGVLCVLNDEIHYAAEITKTHTVNPGTMQSPNRGLAGKCDAEVCTFFSPTIRRHTTDSEFKIPADLDDLPAVEIVYAHVDMKRNMIDAAVKSGAKGIVIAGVGDGNMSQEALEAAAEHAKNGVIIVRSSHVGAGIVKRNVEVNDDENGFVASRELNPQKARILVQLALLQDADVDDIQEMFLKY
;
A
#
# COMPACT_ATOMS: atom_id res chain seq x y z
N MET A 1 -40.87 43.94 -57.70
CA MET A 1 -39.49 44.07 -57.18
C MET A 1 -39.57 44.45 -55.70
N ILE A 2 -38.95 43.64 -54.82
CA ILE A 2 -38.54 43.96 -53.43
C ILE A 2 -39.67 44.02 -52.38
N ARG A 3 -39.68 43.37 -51.21
CA ARG A 3 -38.92 42.28 -50.55
C ARG A 3 -39.81 41.82 -49.38
N LEU A 4 -40.03 40.52 -49.20
CA LEU A 4 -40.63 39.94 -48.00
C LEU A 4 -39.52 39.84 -46.94
N GLN A 5 -39.61 40.58 -45.83
CA GLN A 5 -38.70 40.43 -44.69
C GLN A 5 -39.25 39.35 -43.74
N ASN A 6 -38.70 38.14 -43.85
CA ASN A 6 -38.83 37.12 -42.81
C ASN A 6 -37.93 37.54 -41.63
N ILE A 7 -38.54 38.00 -40.54
CA ILE A 7 -37.86 38.16 -39.26
C ILE A 7 -37.87 36.80 -38.57
N LEU A 8 -36.77 36.07 -38.69
CA LEU A 8 -36.51 34.86 -37.91
C LEU A 8 -36.05 35.30 -36.51
N LEU A 9 -36.93 35.17 -35.52
CA LEU A 9 -36.61 35.42 -34.12
C LEU A 9 -35.74 34.26 -33.61
N LEU A 10 -34.42 34.46 -33.58
CA LEU A 10 -33.49 33.48 -33.00
C LEU A 10 -33.55 33.62 -31.47
N THR A 11 -34.37 32.81 -30.81
CA THR A 11 -34.30 32.61 -29.36
C THR A 11 -32.99 31.91 -29.02
N LEU A 12 -31.99 32.65 -28.53
CA LEU A 12 -30.85 32.09 -27.83
C LEU A 12 -31.36 31.47 -26.52
N LEU A 13 -31.57 30.16 -26.52
CA LEU A 13 -31.59 29.38 -25.28
C LEU A 13 -30.16 29.32 -24.75
N CYS A 14 -29.83 30.18 -23.79
CA CYS A 14 -28.67 29.99 -22.92
C CYS A 14 -28.91 28.73 -22.10
N VAL A 15 -28.48 27.58 -22.63
CA VAL A 15 -28.31 26.37 -21.83
C VAL A 15 -27.08 26.64 -20.95
N SER A 16 -27.31 27.01 -19.70
CA SER A 16 -26.27 26.97 -18.68
C SER A 16 -25.85 25.51 -18.54
N VAL A 17 -24.71 25.14 -19.15
CA VAL A 17 -24.05 23.89 -18.81
C VAL A 17 -23.66 24.02 -17.34
N PRO A 18 -24.21 23.22 -16.41
CA PRO A 18 -23.73 23.25 -15.04
C PRO A 18 -22.23 22.94 -15.10
N ALA A 19 -21.40 23.78 -14.47
CA ALA A 19 -20.01 23.42 -14.24
C ALA A 19 -20.03 22.04 -13.57
N LEU A 20 -19.41 21.05 -14.20
CA LEU A 20 -19.30 19.72 -13.62
C LEU A 20 -18.67 19.90 -12.23
N ALA A 21 -19.34 19.44 -11.18
CA ALA A 21 -18.77 19.50 -9.84
C ALA A 21 -17.43 18.75 -9.86
N LYS A 22 -16.39 19.35 -9.27
CA LYS A 22 -15.09 18.68 -9.16
C LYS A 22 -15.27 17.49 -8.21
N GLU A 23 -14.60 16.38 -8.52
CA GLU A 23 -14.52 15.22 -7.63
C GLU A 23 -13.94 15.67 -6.28
N HIS A 24 -14.49 15.17 -5.17
CA HIS A 24 -14.01 15.45 -3.83
C HIS A 24 -13.02 14.36 -3.39
N VAL A 25 -11.77 14.77 -3.19
CA VAL A 25 -10.69 13.89 -2.74
C VAL A 25 -10.28 14.26 -1.32
N VAL A 26 -10.31 13.26 -0.43
CA VAL A 26 -9.86 13.43 0.96
C VAL A 26 -8.40 13.00 1.09
N ILE A 27 -7.56 13.88 1.62
CA ILE A 27 -6.16 13.59 1.92
C ILE A 27 -6.01 13.17 3.38
N LEU A 28 -5.60 11.93 3.62
CA LEU A 28 -5.29 11.38 4.94
C LEU A 28 -3.78 11.36 5.16
N ALA A 29 -3.27 12.25 6.02
CA ALA A 29 -1.84 12.36 6.28
C ALA A 29 -1.38 11.48 7.45
N THR A 30 -0.31 10.70 7.24
CA THR A 30 0.35 9.89 8.29
C THR A 30 1.75 10.39 8.66
N GLY A 31 2.30 11.34 7.89
CA GLY A 31 3.63 11.93 8.10
C GLY A 31 4.59 11.63 6.96
N GLY A 32 5.74 11.05 7.28
CA GLY A 32 6.78 10.70 6.28
C GLY A 32 7.64 11.88 5.81
N THR A 33 8.54 11.57 4.88
CA THR A 33 9.49 12.50 4.26
C THR A 33 8.82 13.59 3.43
N ILE A 34 7.66 13.29 2.84
CA ILE A 34 6.86 14.24 2.07
C ILE A 34 6.39 15.41 2.95
N ALA A 35 6.09 15.13 4.22
CA ALA A 35 5.85 16.12 5.26
C ALA A 35 7.12 16.50 6.04
N GLY A 36 8.30 16.09 5.58
CA GLY A 36 9.57 16.24 6.28
C GLY A 36 10.25 17.59 6.02
N LYS A 37 10.96 18.09 7.04
CA LYS A 37 11.72 19.35 6.97
C LYS A 37 13.19 19.11 7.30
N GLN A 38 14.09 19.61 6.47
CA GLN A 38 15.52 19.69 6.80
C GLN A 38 15.81 20.90 7.70
N ALA A 39 16.83 20.80 8.55
CA ALA A 39 17.29 21.94 9.35
C ALA A 39 17.94 23.03 8.48
N SER A 40 18.60 22.63 7.39
CA SER A 40 19.12 23.52 6.34
C SER A 40 19.09 22.82 4.97
N LYS A 41 19.14 23.58 3.87
CA LYS A 41 19.04 23.03 2.50
C LYS A 41 20.12 22.00 2.13
N ASN A 42 21.27 22.06 2.80
CA ASN A 42 22.43 21.18 2.52
C ASN A 42 22.58 20.04 3.53
N ASP A 43 21.64 19.89 4.48
CA ASP A 43 21.70 18.85 5.50
C ASP A 43 21.23 17.49 4.92
N PRO A 44 22.02 16.40 5.03
CA PRO A 44 21.56 15.09 4.59
C PRO A 44 20.40 14.54 5.45
N GLY A 45 20.22 15.04 6.68
CA GLY A 45 19.16 14.64 7.60
C GLY A 45 17.89 15.49 7.52
N TYR A 46 16.76 14.92 7.91
CA TYR A 46 15.48 15.63 8.06
C TYR A 46 14.62 15.00 9.15
N LYS A 47 13.65 15.77 9.66
CA LYS A 47 12.60 15.26 10.55
C LYS A 47 11.33 15.01 9.76
N ALA A 48 10.94 13.74 9.60
CA ALA A 48 9.66 13.36 9.01
C ALA A 48 8.47 13.95 9.80
N GLY A 49 7.36 14.21 9.12
CA GLY A 49 6.14 14.69 9.80
C GLY A 49 6.25 16.09 10.43
N SER A 50 7.00 16.99 9.82
CA SER A 50 7.14 18.38 10.29
C SER A 50 6.05 19.32 9.78
N PHE A 51 5.42 19.00 8.66
CA PHE A 51 4.33 19.76 8.02
C PHE A 51 2.98 19.09 8.23
N LYS A 52 1.91 19.90 8.32
CA LYS A 52 0.53 19.41 8.36
C LYS A 52 0.00 19.17 6.95
N VAL A 53 -1.10 18.42 6.84
CA VAL A 53 -1.77 18.16 5.55
C VAL A 53 -2.06 19.42 4.74
N GLN A 54 -2.52 20.51 5.38
CA GLN A 54 -2.82 21.76 4.67
C GLN A 54 -1.57 22.41 4.07
N ASP A 55 -0.43 22.32 4.76
CA ASP A 55 0.85 22.85 4.25
C ASP A 55 1.27 22.12 2.96
N LEU A 56 0.98 20.82 2.84
CA LEU A 56 1.26 20.03 1.63
C LEU A 56 0.35 20.43 0.48
N VAL A 57 -0.94 20.64 0.76
CA VAL A 57 -1.91 21.09 -0.25
C VAL A 57 -1.58 22.50 -0.76
N ASP A 58 -1.24 23.41 0.15
CA ASP A 58 -0.89 24.79 -0.20
C ASP A 58 0.43 24.89 -0.96
N ALA A 59 1.33 23.91 -0.82
CA ALA A 59 2.58 23.82 -1.57
C ALA A 59 2.38 23.41 -3.05
N VAL A 60 1.20 22.88 -3.42
CA VAL A 60 0.84 22.47 -4.79
C VAL A 60 -0.51 23.10 -5.17
N PRO A 61 -0.57 24.41 -5.41
CA PRO A 61 -1.83 25.13 -5.63
C PRO A 61 -2.64 24.61 -6.83
N GLU A 62 -1.97 24.01 -7.83
CA GLU A 62 -2.58 23.40 -9.01
C GLU A 62 -3.54 22.27 -8.67
N LEU A 63 -3.41 21.65 -7.49
CA LEU A 63 -4.35 20.64 -6.99
C LEU A 63 -5.80 21.12 -6.96
N LYS A 64 -6.02 22.43 -6.73
CA LYS A 64 -7.35 23.05 -6.70
C LYS A 64 -8.02 23.04 -8.06
N GLU A 65 -7.26 22.88 -9.15
CA GLU A 65 -7.81 22.73 -10.49
C GLU A 65 -8.27 21.29 -10.78
N VAL A 66 -7.65 20.31 -10.11
CA VAL A 66 -7.93 18.87 -10.29
C VAL A 66 -9.16 18.42 -9.51
N ALA A 67 -9.26 18.80 -8.22
CA ALA A 67 -10.27 18.27 -7.30
C ALA A 67 -10.67 19.29 -6.23
N GLU A 68 -11.85 19.09 -5.64
CA GLU A 68 -12.15 19.65 -4.32
C GLU A 68 -11.39 18.82 -3.27
N LEU A 69 -10.63 19.49 -2.38
CA LEU A 69 -9.76 18.81 -1.42
C LEU A 69 -10.16 19.11 0.01
N SER A 70 -10.21 18.06 0.82
CA SER A 70 -10.22 18.17 2.28
C SER A 70 -9.07 17.36 2.89
N GLY A 71 -8.41 17.92 3.92
CA GLY A 71 -7.24 17.32 4.55
C GLY A 71 -7.52 16.88 5.98
N GLN A 72 -7.03 15.71 6.36
CA GLN A 72 -7.15 15.18 7.72
C GLN A 72 -5.83 14.56 8.18
N GLN A 73 -5.43 14.85 9.41
CA GLN A 73 -4.24 14.25 10.01
C GLN A 73 -4.62 12.98 10.77
N VAL A 74 -4.17 11.82 10.30
CA VAL A 74 -4.40 10.52 10.96
C VAL A 74 -3.27 10.22 11.96
N ALA A 75 -2.04 10.41 11.52
CA ALA A 75 -0.82 10.25 12.32
C ALA A 75 0.24 11.26 11.84
N ASN A 76 1.35 11.38 12.55
CA ASN A 76 2.42 12.27 12.12
C ASN A 76 3.80 11.70 12.53
N ILE A 77 4.17 10.60 11.90
CA ILE A 77 5.35 9.80 12.24
C ILE A 77 6.22 9.49 11.01
N GLY A 78 7.45 9.06 11.25
CA GLY A 78 8.24 8.37 10.23
C GLY A 78 7.66 6.98 9.98
N SER A 79 7.72 6.50 8.74
CA SER A 79 7.17 5.18 8.40
C SER A 79 7.93 4.02 9.04
N GLN A 80 9.19 4.24 9.45
CA GLN A 80 9.95 3.28 10.27
C GLN A 80 9.33 3.05 11.66
N ASP A 81 8.49 3.97 12.14
CA ASP A 81 7.75 3.84 13.41
C ASP A 81 6.28 3.42 13.18
N MET A 82 5.92 3.04 11.95
CA MET A 82 4.59 2.52 11.62
C MET A 82 4.31 1.24 12.42
N ASN A 83 3.06 1.07 12.85
CA ASN A 83 2.67 -0.01 13.74
C ASN A 83 1.18 -0.35 13.61
N ASN A 84 0.75 -1.42 14.28
CA ASN A 84 -0.62 -1.94 14.20
C ASN A 84 -1.67 -0.91 14.66
N GLU A 85 -1.40 -0.12 15.70
CA GLU A 85 -2.32 0.93 16.18
C GLU A 85 -2.62 1.95 15.06
N VAL A 86 -1.56 2.43 14.40
CA VAL A 86 -1.70 3.39 13.29
C VAL A 86 -2.37 2.75 12.08
N TRP A 87 -2.07 1.50 11.76
CA TRP A 87 -2.74 0.76 10.68
C TRP A 87 -4.24 0.59 10.93
N LEU A 88 -4.64 0.12 12.12
CA LEU A 88 -6.05 -0.06 12.48
C LEU A 88 -6.80 1.28 12.45
N LYS A 89 -6.18 2.35 13.00
CA LYS A 89 -6.74 3.70 12.94
C LYS A 89 -6.90 4.20 11.50
N LEU A 90 -5.88 4.01 10.66
CA LEU A 90 -5.90 4.45 9.27
C LEU A 90 -6.96 3.68 8.46
N ALA A 91 -7.02 2.36 8.57
CA ALA A 91 -7.99 1.55 7.84
C ALA A 91 -9.43 1.89 8.23
N ARG A 92 -9.72 2.05 9.54
CA ARG A 92 -11.03 2.52 10.02
C ARG A 92 -11.39 3.87 9.43
N ARG A 93 -10.43 4.81 9.41
CA ARG A 93 -10.65 6.14 8.83
C ARG A 93 -10.88 6.11 7.33
N VAL A 94 -10.14 5.29 6.59
CA VAL A 94 -10.35 5.09 5.14
C VAL A 94 -11.75 4.55 4.88
N ASN A 95 -12.21 3.54 5.63
CA ASN A 95 -13.56 2.99 5.47
C ASN A 95 -14.65 4.02 5.82
N GLU A 96 -14.48 4.77 6.91
CA GLU A 96 -15.40 5.84 7.29
C GLU A 96 -15.51 6.91 6.20
N VAL A 97 -14.38 7.41 5.70
CA VAL A 97 -14.33 8.43 4.64
C VAL A 97 -14.90 7.88 3.33
N ALA A 98 -14.54 6.65 2.95
CA ALA A 98 -15.02 6.03 1.72
C ALA A 98 -16.55 5.80 1.74
N SER A 99 -17.16 5.65 2.91
CA SER A 99 -18.61 5.47 3.04
C SER A 99 -19.42 6.75 2.79
N GLN A 100 -18.77 7.93 2.82
CA GLN A 100 -19.42 9.22 2.62
C GLN A 100 -19.81 9.39 1.14
N PRO A 101 -21.08 9.69 0.81
CA PRO A 101 -21.55 9.74 -0.58
C PRO A 101 -20.95 10.90 -1.37
N ASP A 102 -20.45 11.94 -0.69
CA ASP A 102 -19.82 13.14 -1.24
C ASP A 102 -18.29 13.04 -1.34
N VAL A 103 -17.70 11.88 -1.06
CA VAL A 103 -16.26 11.62 -1.26
C VAL A 103 -16.07 10.69 -2.44
N ASP A 104 -15.26 11.08 -3.40
CA ASP A 104 -15.05 10.31 -4.63
C ASP A 104 -13.74 9.52 -4.64
N GLY A 105 -12.72 10.01 -3.92
CA GLY A 105 -11.42 9.36 -3.81
C GLY A 105 -10.66 9.71 -2.53
N ILE A 106 -9.64 8.92 -2.21
CA ILE A 106 -8.81 9.09 -1.02
C ILE A 106 -7.34 9.06 -1.42
N VAL A 107 -6.58 10.05 -0.97
CA VAL A 107 -5.11 10.08 -1.10
C VAL A 107 -4.49 9.98 0.30
N ILE A 108 -3.48 9.13 0.47
CA ILE A 108 -2.79 8.95 1.75
C ILE A 108 -1.34 9.37 1.58
N THR A 109 -0.89 10.40 2.31
CA THR A 109 0.52 10.79 2.32
C THR A 109 1.26 9.98 3.39
N HIS A 110 2.27 9.23 2.98
CA HIS A 110 2.99 8.27 3.81
C HIS A 110 4.52 8.46 3.73
N GLY A 111 5.27 7.82 4.64
CA GLY A 111 6.71 7.66 4.50
C GLY A 111 7.07 6.48 3.61
N THR A 112 8.20 6.54 2.90
CA THR A 112 8.55 5.53 1.88
C THR A 112 9.00 4.19 2.47
N ASP A 113 9.50 4.15 3.71
CA ASP A 113 10.15 2.94 4.24
C ASP A 113 9.19 1.75 4.39
N THR A 114 7.95 2.00 4.81
CA THR A 114 6.92 0.95 5.02
C THR A 114 5.64 1.25 4.24
N LEU A 115 5.75 2.03 3.15
CA LEU A 115 4.62 2.34 2.27
C LEU A 115 4.05 1.05 1.66
N GLU A 116 4.90 0.13 1.22
CA GLU A 116 4.47 -1.14 0.61
C GLU A 116 3.67 -2.02 1.56
N GLU A 117 4.01 -2.00 2.85
CA GLU A 117 3.33 -2.76 3.90
C GLU A 117 1.97 -2.15 4.20
N THR A 118 1.93 -0.84 4.39
CA THR A 118 0.67 -0.11 4.65
C THR A 118 -0.28 -0.20 3.46
N ALA A 119 0.23 -0.07 2.24
CA ALA A 119 -0.56 -0.24 1.03
C ALA A 119 -1.17 -1.64 0.97
N TYR A 120 -0.37 -2.69 1.22
CA TYR A 120 -0.85 -4.07 1.17
C TYR A 120 -1.85 -4.37 2.29
N PHE A 121 -1.60 -3.92 3.52
CA PHE A 121 -2.55 -4.04 4.62
C PHE A 121 -3.90 -3.39 4.27
N LEU A 122 -3.90 -2.14 3.82
CA LEU A 122 -5.13 -1.45 3.40
C LEU A 122 -5.82 -2.19 2.25
N ASN A 123 -5.05 -2.67 1.26
CA ASN A 123 -5.58 -3.42 0.13
C ASN A 123 -6.38 -4.66 0.53
N LEU A 124 -6.07 -5.24 1.69
CA LEU A 124 -6.77 -6.42 2.21
C LEU A 124 -7.99 -6.06 3.06
N VAL A 125 -8.02 -4.90 3.73
CA VAL A 125 -9.02 -4.63 4.80
C VAL A 125 -9.99 -3.49 4.51
N VAL A 126 -9.72 -2.63 3.52
CA VAL A 126 -10.62 -1.51 3.19
C VAL A 126 -11.75 -1.96 2.28
N ASP A 127 -12.98 -1.52 2.56
CA ASP A 127 -14.18 -2.02 1.90
C ASP A 127 -14.77 -0.98 0.95
N THR A 128 -14.04 -0.69 -0.12
CA THR A 128 -14.48 0.29 -1.11
C THR A 128 -13.96 0.00 -2.51
N LYS A 129 -14.73 0.45 -3.50
CA LYS A 129 -14.30 0.52 -4.91
C LYS A 129 -13.78 1.91 -5.27
N LYS A 130 -14.02 2.93 -4.43
CA LYS A 130 -13.48 4.28 -4.65
C LYS A 130 -11.96 4.23 -4.68
N PRO A 131 -11.28 5.05 -5.49
CA PRO A 131 -9.82 5.06 -5.55
C PRO A 131 -9.23 5.38 -4.17
N VAL A 132 -8.30 4.53 -3.72
CA VAL A 132 -7.46 4.76 -2.54
C VAL A 132 -6.01 4.74 -3.00
N VAL A 133 -5.34 5.89 -2.91
CA VAL A 133 -4.00 6.08 -3.48
C VAL A 133 -3.01 6.48 -2.38
N LEU A 134 -1.97 5.68 -2.15
CA LEU A 134 -0.84 6.09 -1.33
C LEU A 134 0.16 6.88 -2.16
N THR A 135 0.74 7.92 -1.54
CA THR A 135 1.83 8.70 -2.11
C THR A 135 2.89 8.98 -1.06
N ALA A 136 4.10 9.27 -1.51
CA ALA A 136 5.22 9.63 -0.65
C ALA A 136 6.28 10.40 -1.43
N SER A 137 7.41 10.67 -0.78
CA SER A 137 8.55 11.37 -1.38
C SER A 137 9.84 10.78 -0.84
N MET A 138 10.85 10.62 -1.69
CA MET A 138 12.20 10.21 -1.26
C MET A 138 13.03 11.39 -0.76
N ARG A 139 12.75 12.60 -1.26
CA ARG A 139 13.42 13.84 -0.86
C ARG A 139 12.54 14.67 0.07
N PRO A 140 13.10 15.30 1.12
CA PRO A 140 12.32 16.19 1.99
C PRO A 140 11.73 17.36 1.20
N ALA A 141 10.62 17.93 1.68
CA ALA A 141 9.92 19.05 1.02
C ALA A 141 10.80 20.30 0.80
N THR A 142 11.87 20.47 1.57
CA THR A 142 12.82 21.59 1.47
C THR A 142 13.98 21.35 0.51
N SER A 143 14.09 20.15 -0.08
CA SER A 143 15.21 19.75 -0.92
C SER A 143 15.12 20.38 -2.32
N ILE A 144 16.27 20.58 -2.96
CA ILE A 144 16.31 20.93 -4.39
C ILE A 144 15.75 19.75 -5.18
N SER A 145 14.81 20.04 -6.08
CA SER A 145 14.11 19.02 -6.89
C SER A 145 13.44 17.95 -6.01
N ALA A 146 12.77 18.38 -4.93
CA ALA A 146 11.90 17.51 -4.15
C ALA A 146 10.85 16.85 -5.08
N ASP A 147 10.64 15.54 -4.89
CA ASP A 147 9.73 14.72 -5.72
C ASP A 147 8.27 14.74 -5.21
N GLY A 148 8.06 15.10 -3.94
CA GLY A 148 6.77 15.12 -3.28
C GLY A 148 5.67 15.93 -3.99
N PRO A 149 5.93 17.15 -4.50
CA PRO A 149 4.91 17.95 -5.18
C PRO A 149 4.27 17.23 -6.38
N MET A 150 5.07 16.66 -7.28
CA MET A 150 4.56 15.96 -8.45
C MET A 150 3.90 14.62 -8.07
N ASN A 151 4.48 13.88 -7.13
CA ASN A 151 3.90 12.63 -6.64
C ASN A 151 2.50 12.89 -6.03
N LEU A 152 2.35 13.93 -5.21
CA LEU A 152 1.06 14.32 -4.64
C LEU A 152 0.07 14.76 -5.71
N TYR A 153 0.51 15.60 -6.66
CA TYR A 153 -0.31 16.05 -7.78
C TYR A 153 -0.90 14.87 -8.56
N GLN A 154 -0.05 13.96 -9.02
CA GLN A 154 -0.46 12.79 -9.80
C GLN A 154 -1.31 11.83 -8.97
N SER A 155 -1.08 11.73 -7.67
CA SER A 155 -1.92 10.90 -6.79
C SER A 155 -3.35 11.41 -6.70
N VAL A 156 -3.54 12.73 -6.63
CA VAL A 156 -4.86 13.36 -6.70
C VAL A 156 -5.47 13.19 -8.08
N VAL A 157 -4.70 13.38 -9.16
CA VAL A 157 -5.18 13.10 -10.54
C VAL A 157 -5.68 11.66 -10.65
N VAL A 158 -4.88 10.67 -10.22
CA VAL A 158 -5.25 9.24 -10.24
C VAL A 158 -6.50 8.99 -9.40
N ALA A 159 -6.62 9.60 -8.21
CA ALA A 159 -7.78 9.43 -7.34
C ALA A 159 -9.09 9.98 -7.93
N THR A 160 -9.02 10.86 -8.93
CA THR A 160 -10.20 11.39 -9.66
C THR A 160 -10.51 10.63 -10.96
N ARG A 161 -9.71 9.62 -11.34
CA ARG A 161 -9.94 8.89 -12.60
C ARG A 161 -11.00 7.80 -12.42
N PRO A 162 -12.06 7.74 -13.24
CA PRO A 162 -13.00 6.62 -13.26
C PRO A 162 -12.32 5.27 -13.46
N GLU A 163 -11.23 5.23 -14.23
CA GLU A 163 -10.44 4.04 -14.49
C GLU A 163 -9.71 3.51 -13.26
N ALA A 164 -9.52 4.31 -12.20
CA ALA A 164 -8.93 3.89 -10.94
C ALA A 164 -9.92 3.15 -10.02
N VAL A 165 -11.23 3.27 -10.28
CA VAL A 165 -12.29 2.62 -9.49
C VAL A 165 -12.16 1.11 -9.58
N GLY A 166 -12.19 0.43 -8.42
CA GLY A 166 -12.18 -1.02 -8.33
C GLY A 166 -10.83 -1.67 -8.65
N ARG A 167 -9.71 -0.94 -8.61
CA ARG A 167 -8.35 -1.46 -8.85
C ARG A 167 -7.59 -1.86 -7.58
N GLY A 168 -8.28 -1.93 -6.46
CA GLY A 168 -7.68 -2.08 -5.14
C GLY A 168 -6.99 -0.79 -4.68
N VAL A 169 -6.11 -0.93 -3.71
CA VAL A 169 -5.27 0.19 -3.25
C VAL A 169 -4.11 0.37 -4.23
N LEU A 170 -3.90 1.61 -4.65
CA LEU A 170 -2.85 2.00 -5.59
C LEU A 170 -1.76 2.81 -4.87
N CYS A 171 -0.56 2.82 -5.43
CA CYS A 171 0.52 3.70 -5.00
C CYS A 171 1.02 4.51 -6.20
N VAL A 172 1.20 5.82 -6.04
CA VAL A 172 1.65 6.71 -7.11
C VAL A 172 2.91 7.45 -6.68
N LEU A 173 4.01 7.14 -7.35
CA LEU A 173 5.32 7.74 -7.15
C LEU A 173 6.08 7.73 -8.48
N ASN A 174 6.86 8.79 -8.77
CA ASN A 174 7.76 8.83 -9.92
C ASN A 174 7.05 8.50 -11.25
N ASP A 175 5.89 9.12 -11.48
CA ASP A 175 5.05 8.97 -12.69
C ASP A 175 4.49 7.55 -12.91
N GLU A 176 4.66 6.65 -11.94
CA GLU A 176 4.22 5.25 -12.01
C GLU A 176 3.06 4.99 -11.06
N ILE A 177 2.09 4.19 -11.53
CA ILE A 177 0.95 3.73 -10.74
C ILE A 177 1.19 2.24 -10.45
N HIS A 178 1.29 1.87 -9.18
CA HIS A 178 1.56 0.50 -8.75
C HIS A 178 0.35 -0.11 -8.05
N TYR A 179 0.19 -1.43 -8.17
CA TYR A 179 -0.68 -2.20 -7.28
C TYR A 179 -0.01 -2.39 -5.92
N ALA A 180 -0.79 -2.24 -4.83
CA ALA A 180 -0.32 -2.45 -3.46
C ALA A 180 0.37 -3.82 -3.24
N ALA A 181 -0.16 -4.89 -3.85
CA ALA A 181 0.43 -6.23 -3.77
C ALA A 181 1.80 -6.33 -4.44
N GLU A 182 2.08 -5.50 -5.45
CA GLU A 182 3.26 -5.61 -6.31
C GLU A 182 4.40 -4.63 -5.94
N ILE A 183 4.07 -3.45 -5.44
CA ILE A 183 5.06 -2.39 -5.14
C ILE A 183 6.05 -2.80 -4.04
N THR A 184 7.34 -2.53 -4.22
CA THR A 184 8.35 -2.63 -3.16
C THR A 184 9.44 -1.59 -3.32
N LYS A 185 10.04 -1.15 -2.21
CA LYS A 185 11.16 -0.20 -2.18
C LYS A 185 12.48 -0.95 -2.44
N THR A 186 13.11 -0.69 -3.58
CA THR A 186 14.31 -1.40 -4.05
C THR A 186 15.64 -0.65 -3.85
N HIS A 187 15.59 0.61 -3.40
CA HIS A 187 16.75 1.48 -3.29
C HIS A 187 16.62 2.44 -2.10
N THR A 188 17.73 2.73 -1.43
CA THR A 188 17.73 3.52 -0.19
C THR A 188 17.58 5.03 -0.42
N VAL A 189 18.08 5.56 -1.54
CA VAL A 189 18.07 7.03 -1.82
C VAL A 189 17.51 7.48 -3.18
N ASN A 190 17.18 6.58 -4.11
CA ASN A 190 16.78 6.95 -5.48
C ASN A 190 15.28 7.29 -5.50
N PRO A 191 14.83 8.43 -6.07
CA PRO A 191 13.41 8.71 -6.26
C PRO A 191 12.64 7.63 -7.02
N GLY A 192 13.27 6.96 -7.99
CA GLY A 192 12.69 5.82 -8.73
C GLY A 192 12.77 4.49 -7.97
N THR A 193 12.73 4.51 -6.63
CA THR A 193 12.94 3.30 -5.81
C THR A 193 11.74 2.36 -5.75
N MET A 194 10.52 2.85 -5.99
CA MET A 194 9.35 2.01 -5.91
C MET A 194 9.23 1.23 -7.20
N GLN A 195 9.24 -0.10 -7.10
CA GLN A 195 9.22 -0.99 -8.26
C GLN A 195 8.20 -2.10 -8.04
N SER A 196 7.71 -2.69 -9.13
CA SER A 196 6.77 -3.82 -9.09
C SER A 196 7.38 -5.04 -9.79
N PRO A 197 8.32 -5.75 -9.14
CA PRO A 197 9.26 -6.65 -9.83
C PRO A 197 8.63 -7.95 -10.35
N ASN A 198 7.44 -8.34 -9.87
CA ASN A 198 6.79 -9.58 -10.28
C ASN A 198 5.82 -9.36 -11.44
N ARG A 199 4.71 -8.63 -11.21
CA ARG A 199 3.63 -8.48 -12.22
C ARG A 199 3.57 -7.11 -12.89
N GLY A 200 4.47 -6.20 -12.57
CA GLY A 200 4.56 -4.88 -13.18
C GLY A 200 3.55 -3.86 -12.64
N LEU A 201 3.44 -2.74 -13.36
CA LEU A 201 2.68 -1.55 -12.94
C LEU A 201 1.18 -1.71 -13.18
N ALA A 202 0.39 -0.98 -12.40
CA ALA A 202 -1.03 -0.75 -12.69
C ALA A 202 -1.23 0.28 -13.83
N GLY A 203 -0.25 1.15 -14.06
CA GLY A 203 -0.27 2.17 -15.10
C GLY A 203 0.87 3.18 -14.96
N LYS A 204 0.77 4.26 -15.71
CA LYS A 204 1.63 5.45 -15.62
C LYS A 204 0.77 6.70 -15.58
N CYS A 205 1.25 7.75 -14.93
CA CYS A 205 0.63 9.06 -15.03
C CYS A 205 1.69 10.13 -15.30
N ASP A 206 1.61 10.78 -16.45
CA ASP A 206 2.46 11.90 -16.83
C ASP A 206 1.64 13.19 -16.74
N ALA A 207 1.96 14.02 -15.76
CA ALA A 207 1.13 15.14 -15.30
C ALA A 207 -0.33 14.72 -15.04
N GLU A 208 -1.25 15.05 -15.96
CA GLU A 208 -2.68 14.70 -15.86
C GLU A 208 -3.08 13.48 -16.70
N VAL A 209 -2.18 12.99 -17.56
CA VAL A 209 -2.47 11.90 -18.50
C VAL A 209 -2.12 10.57 -17.85
N CYS A 210 -3.13 9.92 -17.27
CA CYS A 210 -2.98 8.59 -16.71
C CYS A 210 -3.37 7.50 -17.72
N THR A 211 -2.46 6.54 -17.96
CA THR A 211 -2.71 5.34 -18.77
C THR A 211 -2.67 4.12 -17.87
N PHE A 212 -3.82 3.47 -17.69
CA PHE A 212 -3.91 2.23 -16.90
C PHE A 212 -3.65 1.00 -17.77
N PHE A 213 -2.96 0.03 -17.20
CA PHE A 213 -2.72 -1.29 -17.78
C PHE A 213 -3.76 -2.30 -17.28
N SER A 214 -3.46 -3.59 -17.46
CA SER A 214 -4.34 -4.69 -17.07
C SER A 214 -4.70 -4.65 -15.58
N PRO A 215 -5.94 -5.02 -15.20
CA PRO A 215 -6.32 -5.19 -13.80
C PRO A 215 -5.51 -6.31 -13.14
N THR A 216 -5.34 -6.22 -11.81
CA THR A 216 -4.76 -7.32 -11.03
C THR A 216 -5.72 -8.51 -10.98
N ILE A 217 -5.16 -9.72 -10.88
CA ILE A 217 -5.93 -10.96 -10.67
C ILE A 217 -6.11 -11.30 -9.19
N ARG A 218 -5.39 -10.61 -8.30
CA ARG A 218 -5.41 -10.86 -6.86
C ARG A 218 -6.65 -10.22 -6.24
N ARG A 219 -7.24 -10.89 -5.25
CA ARG A 219 -8.35 -10.34 -4.47
C ARG A 219 -7.90 -9.14 -3.67
N HIS A 220 -8.79 -8.18 -3.53
CA HIS A 220 -8.56 -6.96 -2.77
C HIS A 220 -9.87 -6.28 -2.41
N THR A 221 -9.79 -5.38 -1.44
CA THR A 221 -10.85 -4.45 -1.04
C THR A 221 -12.23 -5.10 -0.90
N THR A 222 -13.20 -4.77 -1.76
CA THR A 222 -14.56 -5.34 -1.69
C THR A 222 -14.62 -6.84 -1.98
N ASP A 223 -13.61 -7.39 -2.67
CA ASP A 223 -13.49 -8.81 -2.97
C ASP A 223 -12.60 -9.55 -1.94
N SER A 224 -12.10 -8.84 -0.94
CA SER A 224 -11.35 -9.41 0.18
C SER A 224 -12.28 -9.87 1.30
N GLU A 225 -11.95 -11.03 1.89
CA GLU A 225 -12.65 -11.57 3.06
C GLU A 225 -12.20 -10.95 4.38
N PHE A 226 -11.07 -10.23 4.40
CA PHE A 226 -10.57 -9.62 5.63
C PHE A 226 -11.33 -8.35 5.97
N LYS A 227 -11.81 -8.28 7.21
CA LYS A 227 -12.44 -7.09 7.81
C LYS A 227 -11.81 -6.86 9.16
N ILE A 228 -11.60 -5.60 9.54
CA ILE A 228 -11.10 -5.24 10.87
C ILE A 228 -12.28 -5.22 11.85
N PRO A 229 -12.31 -6.07 12.89
CA PRO A 229 -13.28 -5.97 13.96
C PRO A 229 -13.22 -4.59 14.64
N ALA A 230 -14.37 -4.05 15.02
CA ALA A 230 -14.48 -2.72 15.59
C ALA A 230 -13.72 -2.57 16.92
N ASP A 231 -13.65 -3.67 17.68
CA ASP A 231 -13.02 -3.82 18.99
C ASP A 231 -11.62 -4.46 18.92
N LEU A 232 -11.06 -4.66 17.72
CA LEU A 232 -9.69 -5.16 17.58
C LEU A 232 -8.68 -4.08 17.99
N ASP A 233 -7.89 -4.36 19.02
CA ASP A 233 -6.87 -3.43 19.53
C ASP A 233 -5.46 -3.75 19.01
N ASP A 234 -5.20 -4.99 18.61
CA ASP A 234 -3.90 -5.40 18.07
C ASP A 234 -4.03 -6.59 17.09
N LEU A 235 -3.02 -6.81 16.25
CA LEU A 235 -2.94 -7.93 15.33
C LEU A 235 -2.20 -9.12 15.96
N PRO A 236 -2.46 -10.37 15.54
CA PRO A 236 -1.70 -11.54 15.98
C PRO A 236 -0.19 -11.34 15.79
N ALA A 237 0.60 -11.78 16.77
CA ALA A 237 2.05 -11.69 16.74
C ALA A 237 2.62 -12.60 15.64
N VAL A 238 3.15 -12.00 14.58
CA VAL A 238 3.82 -12.70 13.48
C VAL A 238 5.19 -12.06 13.29
N GLU A 239 6.23 -12.87 13.39
CA GLU A 239 7.62 -12.40 13.32
C GLU A 239 8.26 -12.74 11.98
N ILE A 240 9.25 -11.95 11.55
CA ILE A 240 10.08 -12.27 10.39
C ILE A 240 11.47 -12.69 10.89
N VAL A 241 11.91 -13.89 10.50
CA VAL A 241 13.26 -14.38 10.79
C VAL A 241 14.07 -14.44 9.51
N TYR A 242 15.21 -13.75 9.49
CA TYR A 242 16.03 -13.61 8.29
C TYR A 242 17.03 -14.77 8.16
N ALA A 243 16.99 -15.47 7.03
CA ALA A 243 17.94 -16.54 6.75
C ALA A 243 19.27 -16.00 6.20
N HIS A 244 20.37 -16.63 6.61
CA HIS A 244 21.71 -16.32 6.16
C HIS A 244 22.63 -17.55 6.32
N VAL A 245 23.88 -17.44 5.87
CA VAL A 245 24.91 -18.47 6.10
C VAL A 245 25.04 -18.72 7.60
N ASP A 246 25.05 -19.99 7.99
CA ASP A 246 25.11 -20.43 9.39
C ASP A 246 23.90 -20.02 10.25
N MET A 247 22.72 -19.84 9.63
CA MET A 247 21.46 -19.69 10.37
C MET A 247 21.25 -20.88 11.32
N LYS A 248 20.90 -20.57 12.58
CA LYS A 248 20.62 -21.53 13.65
C LYS A 248 19.16 -21.48 14.05
N ARG A 249 18.73 -22.40 14.92
CA ARG A 249 17.36 -22.42 15.46
C ARG A 249 17.02 -21.28 16.43
N ASN A 250 18.04 -20.65 17.02
CA ASN A 250 17.92 -19.70 18.13
C ASN A 250 16.92 -18.56 17.91
N MET A 251 16.88 -17.94 16.72
CA MET A 251 15.95 -16.84 16.44
C MET A 251 14.51 -17.32 16.22
N ILE A 252 14.34 -18.53 15.68
CA ILE A 252 13.01 -19.17 15.55
C ILE A 252 12.47 -19.49 16.96
N ASP A 253 13.28 -20.16 17.78
CA ASP A 253 12.91 -20.49 19.16
C ASP A 253 12.62 -19.24 20.00
N ALA A 254 13.40 -18.17 19.81
CA ALA A 254 13.20 -16.91 20.51
C ALA A 254 11.89 -16.22 20.12
N ALA A 255 11.51 -16.25 18.84
CA ALA A 255 10.22 -15.71 18.36
C ALA A 255 9.04 -16.47 19.00
N VAL A 256 9.07 -17.80 18.97
CA VAL A 256 8.02 -18.63 19.61
C VAL A 256 7.95 -18.40 21.11
N LYS A 257 9.11 -18.37 21.79
CA LYS A 257 9.19 -18.07 23.22
C LYS A 257 8.61 -16.69 23.58
N SER A 258 8.69 -15.74 22.66
CA SER A 258 8.14 -14.38 22.82
C SER A 258 6.63 -14.31 22.50
N GLY A 259 6.02 -15.42 22.09
CA GLY A 259 4.58 -15.53 21.88
C GLY A 259 4.14 -15.47 20.42
N ALA A 260 5.06 -15.56 19.45
CA ALA A 260 4.72 -15.58 18.04
C ALA A 260 3.71 -16.70 17.70
N LYS A 261 2.65 -16.32 16.99
CA LYS A 261 1.62 -17.21 16.44
C LYS A 261 1.92 -17.62 15.01
N GLY A 262 2.70 -16.81 14.31
CA GLY A 262 3.29 -17.15 13.02
C GLY A 262 4.72 -16.66 12.90
N ILE A 263 5.50 -17.31 12.04
CA ILE A 263 6.86 -16.91 11.68
C ILE A 263 6.97 -16.96 10.16
N VAL A 264 7.36 -15.84 9.57
CA VAL A 264 7.77 -15.76 8.17
C VAL A 264 9.29 -15.87 8.10
N ILE A 265 9.79 -16.89 7.43
CA ILE A 265 11.21 -17.03 7.15
C ILE A 265 11.52 -16.24 5.89
N ALA A 266 12.35 -15.20 5.99
CA ALA A 266 12.95 -14.56 4.83
C ALA A 266 14.11 -15.45 4.34
N GLY A 267 13.74 -16.54 3.68
CA GLY A 267 14.64 -17.63 3.28
C GLY A 267 15.61 -17.23 2.18
N VAL A 268 16.69 -18.01 2.04
CA VAL A 268 17.64 -17.88 0.93
C VAL A 268 17.07 -18.53 -0.33
N GLY A 269 17.32 -17.94 -1.50
CA GLY A 269 16.89 -18.52 -2.78
C GLY A 269 15.37 -18.75 -2.84
N ASP A 270 14.95 -20.00 -3.10
CA ASP A 270 13.54 -20.44 -3.18
C ASP A 270 12.91 -20.65 -1.78
N GLY A 271 13.19 -19.73 -0.85
CA GLY A 271 12.69 -19.76 0.52
C GLY A 271 13.29 -20.87 1.40
N ASN A 272 14.56 -21.21 1.18
CA ASN A 272 15.29 -22.21 1.97
C ASN A 272 15.85 -21.64 3.27
N MET A 273 16.18 -22.54 4.19
CA MET A 273 16.90 -22.28 5.44
C MET A 273 17.87 -23.43 5.73
N SER A 274 18.72 -23.30 6.76
CA SER A 274 19.60 -24.41 7.17
C SER A 274 18.79 -25.61 7.67
N GLN A 275 19.37 -26.81 7.62
CA GLN A 275 18.73 -28.02 8.14
C GLN A 275 18.30 -27.87 9.61
N GLU A 276 19.16 -27.28 10.44
CA GLU A 276 18.88 -27.03 11.86
C GLU A 276 17.70 -26.07 12.05
N ALA A 277 17.62 -25.01 11.25
CA ALA A 277 16.51 -24.05 11.30
C ALA A 277 15.21 -24.68 10.78
N LEU A 278 15.29 -25.52 9.74
CA LEU A 278 14.15 -26.24 9.18
C LEU A 278 13.56 -27.21 10.20
N GLU A 279 14.39 -27.98 10.90
CA GLU A 279 13.97 -28.89 11.96
C GLU A 279 13.26 -28.16 13.10
N ALA A 280 13.80 -27.02 13.52
CA ALA A 280 13.16 -26.19 14.55
C ALA A 280 11.83 -25.58 14.08
N ALA A 281 11.77 -25.09 12.83
CA ALA A 281 10.54 -24.59 12.25
C ALA A 281 9.46 -25.69 12.19
N ALA A 282 9.81 -26.90 11.76
CA ALA A 282 8.89 -28.03 11.69
C ALA A 282 8.42 -28.50 13.08
N GLU A 283 9.30 -28.44 14.10
CA GLU A 283 8.94 -28.69 15.49
C GLU A 283 7.86 -27.70 15.97
N HIS A 284 8.04 -26.40 15.72
CA HIS A 284 7.09 -25.36 16.11
C HIS A 284 5.79 -25.38 15.29
N ALA A 285 5.86 -25.75 14.00
CA ALA A 285 4.68 -25.96 13.17
C ALA A 285 3.77 -27.06 13.75
N LYS A 286 4.34 -28.18 14.18
CA LYS A 286 3.61 -29.27 14.87
C LYS A 286 2.98 -28.83 16.19
N ASN A 287 3.49 -27.76 16.79
CA ASN A 287 2.97 -27.16 18.01
C ASN A 287 2.00 -25.99 17.75
N GLY A 288 1.56 -25.80 16.49
CA GLY A 288 0.51 -24.85 16.11
C GLY A 288 1.01 -23.44 15.74
N VAL A 289 2.31 -23.22 15.56
CA VAL A 289 2.83 -21.96 15.02
C VAL A 289 2.78 -22.01 13.49
N ILE A 290 2.17 -21.01 12.84
CA ILE A 290 2.18 -20.95 11.38
C ILE A 290 3.58 -20.62 10.87
N ILE A 291 4.19 -21.50 10.08
CA ILE A 291 5.47 -21.24 9.43
C ILE A 291 5.26 -20.94 7.96
N VAL A 292 5.72 -19.77 7.52
CA VAL A 292 5.69 -19.37 6.11
C VAL A 292 7.10 -19.23 5.56
N ARG A 293 7.39 -19.91 4.45
CA ARG A 293 8.61 -19.70 3.67
C ARG A 293 8.39 -18.57 2.68
N SER A 294 9.06 -17.45 2.92
CA SER A 294 9.24 -16.35 1.96
C SER A 294 10.72 -16.26 1.57
N SER A 295 11.11 -15.23 0.83
CA SER A 295 12.48 -15.09 0.33
C SER A 295 13.01 -13.66 0.48
N HIS A 296 14.26 -13.54 0.89
CA HIS A 296 14.96 -12.26 0.93
C HIS A 296 15.50 -11.80 -0.45
N VAL A 297 15.27 -12.57 -1.52
CA VAL A 297 15.75 -12.29 -2.88
C VAL A 297 15.07 -11.06 -3.50
N GLY A 298 13.85 -10.73 -3.07
CA GLY A 298 13.12 -9.52 -3.46
C GLY A 298 12.20 -9.66 -4.68
N ALA A 299 12.33 -10.72 -5.48
CA ALA A 299 11.43 -11.03 -6.59
C ALA A 299 11.39 -12.54 -6.88
N GLY A 300 10.34 -12.99 -7.56
CA GLY A 300 10.13 -14.40 -7.90
C GLY A 300 9.10 -15.10 -7.02
N ILE A 301 8.95 -16.40 -7.22
CA ILE A 301 7.91 -17.22 -6.58
C ILE A 301 8.57 -18.30 -5.72
N VAL A 302 8.32 -18.26 -4.40
CA VAL A 302 8.65 -19.39 -3.52
C VAL A 302 7.74 -20.58 -3.85
N LYS A 303 8.32 -21.69 -4.31
CA LYS A 303 7.56 -22.88 -4.74
C LYS A 303 7.24 -23.77 -3.54
N ARG A 304 6.01 -24.33 -3.52
CA ARG A 304 5.57 -25.32 -2.52
C ARG A 304 6.04 -26.72 -2.93
N ASN A 305 6.57 -27.52 -2.00
CA ASN A 305 6.94 -28.93 -2.19
C ASN A 305 8.01 -29.18 -3.27
N VAL A 306 9.02 -28.30 -3.37
CA VAL A 306 10.14 -28.48 -4.33
C VAL A 306 11.44 -28.80 -3.62
N GLU A 307 12.05 -27.81 -2.96
CA GLU A 307 13.30 -28.02 -2.19
C GLU A 307 13.01 -28.40 -0.73
N VAL A 308 11.84 -28.00 -0.22
CA VAL A 308 11.31 -28.33 1.10
C VAL A 308 9.97 -29.03 0.91
N ASN A 309 9.74 -30.13 1.63
CA ASN A 309 8.44 -30.80 1.69
C ASN A 309 7.54 -30.04 2.67
N ASP A 310 6.81 -29.05 2.18
CA ASP A 310 5.99 -28.17 3.00
C ASP A 310 4.83 -28.93 3.65
N ASP A 311 4.24 -29.89 2.94
CA ASP A 311 3.10 -30.67 3.44
C ASP A 311 3.50 -31.55 4.63
N GLU A 312 4.68 -32.17 4.57
CA GLU A 312 5.21 -32.99 5.68
C GLU A 312 5.61 -32.14 6.89
N ASN A 313 6.09 -30.92 6.66
CA ASN A 313 6.54 -30.02 7.71
C ASN A 313 5.44 -29.11 8.27
N GLY A 314 4.27 -29.05 7.62
CA GLY A 314 3.19 -28.13 7.99
C GLY A 314 3.52 -26.66 7.66
N PHE A 315 4.22 -26.42 6.55
CA PHE A 315 4.63 -25.09 6.11
C PHE A 315 3.72 -24.53 5.03
N VAL A 316 3.73 -23.21 4.91
CA VAL A 316 3.12 -22.45 3.82
C VAL A 316 4.21 -21.83 2.94
N ALA A 317 4.04 -21.85 1.62
CA ALA A 317 4.89 -21.11 0.69
C ALA A 317 4.26 -19.73 0.38
N SER A 318 5.01 -18.64 0.57
CA SER A 318 4.49 -17.27 0.39
C SER A 318 4.29 -16.85 -1.06
N ARG A 319 4.66 -17.72 -2.01
CA ARG A 319 4.60 -17.46 -3.45
C ARG A 319 5.38 -16.19 -3.79
N GLU A 320 4.71 -15.18 -4.32
CA GLU A 320 5.31 -13.91 -4.77
C GLU A 320 5.47 -12.87 -3.65
N LEU A 321 4.86 -13.09 -2.49
CA LEU A 321 4.90 -12.11 -1.41
C LEU A 321 6.26 -12.14 -0.71
N ASN A 322 6.90 -10.96 -0.67
CA ASN A 322 8.09 -10.71 0.13
C ASN A 322 7.77 -10.87 1.65
N PRO A 323 8.79 -10.95 2.53
CA PRO A 323 8.57 -11.33 3.93
C PRO A 323 7.60 -10.41 4.69
N GLN A 324 7.71 -9.10 4.47
CA GLN A 324 6.88 -8.10 5.13
C GLN A 324 5.40 -8.15 4.69
N LYS A 325 5.11 -8.40 3.41
CA LYS A 325 3.73 -8.60 2.94
C LYS A 325 3.17 -9.97 3.34
N ALA A 326 4.00 -11.01 3.31
CA ALA A 326 3.62 -12.33 3.78
C ALA A 326 3.23 -12.29 5.27
N ARG A 327 3.97 -11.53 6.09
CA ARG A 327 3.64 -11.31 7.51
C ARG A 327 2.24 -10.73 7.66
N ILE A 328 1.91 -9.68 6.90
CA ILE A 328 0.58 -9.03 6.95
C ILE A 328 -0.54 -10.02 6.63
N LEU A 329 -0.39 -10.81 5.56
CA LEU A 329 -1.42 -11.78 5.18
C LEU A 329 -1.66 -12.82 6.27
N VAL A 330 -0.60 -13.32 6.91
CA VAL A 330 -0.69 -14.27 8.02
C VAL A 330 -1.36 -13.63 9.24
N GLN A 331 -1.03 -12.38 9.57
CA GLN A 331 -1.68 -11.67 10.68
C GLN A 331 -3.19 -11.59 10.48
N LEU A 332 -3.65 -11.28 9.26
CA LEU A 332 -5.06 -11.19 8.95
C LEU A 332 -5.75 -12.55 8.88
N ALA A 333 -5.07 -13.58 8.35
CA ALA A 333 -5.60 -14.93 8.33
C ALA A 333 -5.80 -15.51 9.74
N LEU A 334 -4.86 -15.26 10.64
CA LEU A 334 -4.95 -15.68 12.05
C LEU A 334 -6.12 -15.02 12.81
N LEU A 335 -6.65 -13.88 12.36
CA LEU A 335 -7.87 -13.29 12.92
C LEU A 335 -9.14 -14.07 12.53
N GLN A 336 -9.07 -14.93 11.54
CA GLN A 336 -10.17 -15.75 11.04
C GLN A 336 -10.04 -17.22 11.47
N ASP A 337 -9.14 -17.51 12.41
CA ASP A 337 -8.82 -18.88 12.83
C ASP A 337 -8.40 -19.80 11.67
N ALA A 338 -7.84 -19.22 10.59
CA ALA A 338 -7.41 -19.94 9.40
C ALA A 338 -6.28 -20.91 9.70
N ASP A 339 -6.36 -22.12 9.16
CA ASP A 339 -5.32 -23.14 9.29
C ASP A 339 -4.24 -23.05 8.18
N VAL A 340 -3.31 -24.00 8.16
CA VAL A 340 -2.20 -24.02 7.19
C VAL A 340 -2.70 -24.11 5.73
N ASP A 341 -3.77 -24.86 5.48
CA ASP A 341 -4.29 -25.06 4.13
C ASP A 341 -5.11 -23.85 3.68
N ASP A 342 -5.93 -23.27 4.57
CA ASP A 342 -6.60 -22.00 4.34
C ASP A 342 -5.60 -20.90 4.00
N ILE A 343 -4.55 -20.76 4.82
CA ILE A 343 -3.51 -19.75 4.62
C ILE A 343 -2.77 -19.99 3.31
N GLN A 344 -2.43 -21.24 2.94
CA GLN A 344 -1.83 -21.48 1.64
C GLN A 344 -2.75 -21.03 0.50
N GLU A 345 -4.06 -21.32 0.58
CA GLU A 345 -5.01 -20.90 -0.44
C GLU A 345 -5.09 -19.36 -0.54
N MET A 346 -5.02 -18.66 0.60
CA MET A 346 -4.95 -17.20 0.63
C MET A 346 -3.70 -16.68 -0.11
N PHE A 347 -2.53 -17.30 0.06
CA PHE A 347 -1.31 -16.92 -0.69
C PHE A 347 -1.40 -17.16 -2.21
N LEU A 348 -2.40 -17.91 -2.69
CA LEU A 348 -2.69 -18.05 -4.13
C LEU A 348 -3.68 -16.99 -4.64
N LYS A 349 -4.50 -16.42 -3.73
CA LYS A 349 -5.58 -15.49 -4.05
C LYS A 349 -5.20 -14.02 -3.88
N TYR A 350 -4.36 -13.68 -2.89
CA TYR A 350 -4.01 -12.32 -2.45
C TYR A 350 -2.56 -11.93 -2.76
#